data_AF-A0A2T0BAR0-F1
#
_entry.id   AF-A0A2T0BAR0-F1
#
_cell.length_a   1.000
_cell.length_b   1.000
_cell.length_c   1.000
_cell.angle_alpha   90.00
_cell.angle_beta   90.00
_cell.angle_gamma   90.00
#
_symmetry.space_group_name_H-M   'P 1'
#
loop_
_entity.id
_entity.type
_entity.pdbx_description
1 polymer ?
#
loop_
_entity_poly.entity_id
_entity_poly.type
_entity_poly.pdbx_seq_one_letter_code
_entity_poly.pdbx_strand_id
1 'polypeptide(L)'
;MGNDVIFNKIETIERCINRIKAVYDNNLDNLNDYTKQDSIILNIQRSCEAAIDLAMHIISEKNLGIPQNSRDSFEVLNSNNIIDDELNKKMKSMVGFRNIAVHDYKALNLRIVQVIIESHLKDFSDYIYCINKLL
;
A
#
# COMPACT_ATOMS: atom_id res chain seq x y z
N MET A 1 -1.76 -22.43 -8.59
CA MET A 1 -0.49 -22.62 -7.89
C MET A 1 0.43 -21.41 -8.01
N GLY A 2 0.86 -20.97 -9.20
CA GLY A 2 1.70 -19.74 -9.32
C GLY A 2 0.98 -18.46 -8.84
N ASN A 3 -0.21 -18.19 -9.37
CA ASN A 3 -0.99 -16.99 -9.05
C ASN A 3 -1.61 -16.98 -7.64
N ASP A 4 -1.58 -18.10 -6.90
CA ASP A 4 -2.22 -18.20 -5.59
C ASP A 4 -1.55 -17.23 -4.60
N VAL A 5 -0.24 -17.03 -4.73
CA VAL A 5 0.51 -16.04 -3.94
C VAL A 5 0.05 -14.62 -4.26
N ILE A 6 -0.12 -14.30 -5.56
CA ILE A 6 -0.59 -12.99 -6.02
C ILE A 6 -1.99 -12.69 -5.46
N PHE A 7 -2.94 -13.62 -5.62
CA PHE A 7 -4.30 -13.44 -5.14
C PHE A 7 -4.36 -13.28 -3.61
N ASN A 8 -3.58 -14.05 -2.85
CA ASN A 8 -3.50 -13.90 -1.39
C ASN A 8 -2.98 -12.51 -0.95
N LYS A 9 -2.03 -11.93 -1.70
CA LYS A 9 -1.52 -10.59 -1.42
C LYS A 9 -2.55 -9.52 -1.79
N ILE A 10 -3.21 -9.66 -2.93
CA ILE A 10 -4.32 -8.76 -3.34
C ILE A 10 -5.44 -8.79 -2.30
N GLU A 11 -5.91 -9.97 -1.89
CA GLU A 11 -6.95 -10.11 -0.88
C GLU A 11 -6.54 -9.45 0.45
N THR A 12 -5.26 -9.57 0.83
CA THR A 12 -4.74 -8.91 2.02
C THR A 12 -4.80 -7.40 1.92
N ILE A 13 -4.43 -6.82 0.77
CA ILE A 13 -4.53 -5.37 0.52
C ILE A 13 -5.99 -4.93 0.63
N GLU A 14 -6.90 -5.60 -0.07
CA GLU A 14 -8.33 -5.27 -0.10
C GLU A 14 -8.97 -5.36 1.29
N ARG A 15 -8.69 -6.43 2.04
CA ARG A 15 -9.16 -6.59 3.41
C ARG A 15 -8.69 -5.45 4.32
N CYS A 16 -7.43 -5.03 4.19
CA CYS A 16 -6.91 -3.90 4.96
C CYS A 16 -7.62 -2.59 4.60
N ILE A 17 -7.82 -2.31 3.31
CA ILE A 17 -8.54 -1.12 2.82
C ILE A 17 -9.98 -1.11 3.34
N ASN A 18 -10.69 -2.23 3.24
CA ASN A 18 -12.06 -2.35 3.73
C ASN A 18 -12.14 -2.15 5.24
N ARG A 19 -11.17 -2.68 6.00
CA ARG A 19 -11.08 -2.46 7.44
C ARG A 19 -10.85 -0.99 7.78
N ILE A 20 -9.95 -0.30 7.07
CA ILE A 20 -9.71 1.14 7.26
C ILE A 20 -11.01 1.92 7.04
N LYS A 21 -11.70 1.68 5.92
CA LYS A 21 -12.96 2.35 5.59
C LYS A 21 -14.03 2.10 6.65
N ALA A 22 -14.18 0.86 7.11
CA ALA A 22 -15.17 0.51 8.12
C ALA A 22 -14.88 1.11 9.51
N VAL A 23 -13.60 1.25 9.89
CA VAL A 23 -13.23 1.87 11.18
C VAL A 23 -13.29 3.40 11.10
N TYR A 24 -12.90 3.99 9.96
CA TYR A 24 -12.98 5.43 9.73
C TYR A 24 -14.43 5.90 9.60
N ASP A 25 -15.27 5.12 8.94
CA ASP A 25 -16.72 5.34 8.81
C ASP A 25 -17.09 6.75 8.30
N ASN A 26 -16.25 7.32 7.42
CA ASN A 26 -16.36 8.69 6.93
C ASN A 26 -16.53 9.75 8.05
N ASN A 27 -15.99 9.48 9.24
CA ASN A 27 -16.09 10.35 10.40
C ASN A 27 -14.69 10.65 10.95
N LEU A 28 -14.28 11.91 10.83
CA LEU A 28 -12.97 12.38 11.28
C LEU A 28 -12.75 12.16 12.78
N ASP A 29 -13.80 12.24 13.60
CA ASP A 29 -13.69 12.05 15.04
C ASP A 29 -13.25 10.63 15.42
N ASN A 30 -13.42 9.66 14.52
CA ASN A 30 -12.89 8.31 14.73
C ASN A 30 -11.36 8.27 14.77
N LEU A 31 -10.65 9.29 14.27
CA LEU A 31 -9.19 9.41 14.44
C LEU A 31 -8.79 9.91 15.83
N ASN A 32 -9.72 10.43 16.63
CA ASN A 32 -9.46 10.85 18.02
C ASN A 32 -9.61 9.69 19.02
N ASP A 33 -10.19 8.56 18.59
CA ASP A 33 -10.21 7.32 19.36
C ASP A 33 -8.93 6.54 19.08
N TYR A 34 -8.04 6.42 20.08
CA TYR A 34 -6.75 5.75 19.93
C TYR A 34 -6.86 4.31 19.42
N THR A 35 -7.91 3.56 19.80
CA THR A 35 -8.08 2.18 19.33
C THR A 35 -8.43 2.15 17.84
N LYS A 36 -9.31 3.05 17.40
CA LYS A 36 -9.66 3.19 15.98
C LYS A 36 -8.50 3.71 15.16
N GLN A 37 -7.80 4.73 15.67
CA GLN A 37 -6.60 5.30 15.08
C GLN A 37 -5.52 4.23 14.87
N ASP A 38 -5.20 3.45 15.91
CA ASP A 38 -4.22 2.36 15.82
C ASP A 38 -4.65 1.30 14.81
N SER A 39 -5.94 0.94 14.82
CA SER A 39 -6.47 -0.03 13.85
C SER A 39 -6.30 0.47 12.40
N ILE A 40 -6.59 1.74 12.14
CA ILE A 40 -6.42 2.37 10.83
C ILE A 40 -4.95 2.36 10.42
N ILE A 41 -4.06 2.87 11.28
CA ILE A 41 -2.62 2.97 10.98
C ILE A 41 -2.03 1.60 10.70
N LEU A 42 -2.36 0.59 11.52
CA LEU A 42 -1.89 -0.77 11.33
C LEU A 42 -2.33 -1.35 9.98
N ASN A 43 -3.57 -1.10 9.56
CA ASN A 43 -4.05 -1.58 8.26
C ASN A 43 -3.43 -0.80 7.09
N ILE A 44 -3.08 0.48 7.26
CA ILE A 44 -2.30 1.22 6.24
C ILE A 44 -0.90 0.59 6.12
N GLN A 45 -0.24 0.30 7.23
CA GLN A 45 1.07 -0.36 7.20
C GLN A 45 1.02 -1.75 6.54
N ARG A 46 -0.01 -2.55 6.87
CA ARG A 46 -0.20 -3.88 6.28
C ARG A 46 -0.50 -3.85 4.79
N SER A 47 -1.31 -2.89 4.32
CA SER A 47 -1.56 -2.70 2.88
C SER A 47 -0.29 -2.28 2.14
N CYS A 48 0.52 -1.39 2.72
CA CYS A 48 1.83 -1.04 2.17
C CYS A 48 2.74 -2.27 2.04
N GLU A 49 2.83 -3.08 3.10
CA GLU A 49 3.69 -4.27 3.09
C GLU A 49 3.23 -5.31 2.08
N ALA A 50 1.94 -5.60 2.04
CA ALA A 50 1.38 -6.54 1.07
C ALA A 50 1.58 -6.05 -0.39
N ALA A 51 1.54 -4.74 -0.64
CA ALA A 51 1.83 -4.18 -1.96
C ALA A 51 3.31 -4.30 -2.34
N ILE A 52 4.23 -4.09 -1.39
CA ILE A 52 5.68 -4.30 -1.58
C ILE A 52 5.96 -5.78 -1.88
N ASP A 53 5.42 -6.69 -1.06
CA ASP A 53 5.57 -8.13 -1.24
C ASP A 53 5.05 -8.58 -2.61
N LEU A 54 3.90 -8.04 -3.04
CA LEU A 54 3.34 -8.31 -4.35
C LEU A 54 4.28 -7.83 -5.47
N ALA A 55 4.86 -6.62 -5.34
CA ALA A 55 5.82 -6.12 -6.31
C ALA A 55 7.06 -7.01 -6.40
N MET A 56 7.63 -7.39 -5.26
CA MET A 56 8.80 -8.27 -5.21
C MET A 56 8.51 -9.65 -5.81
N HIS A 57 7.33 -10.20 -5.55
CA HIS A 57 6.91 -11.48 -6.12
C HIS A 57 6.82 -11.40 -7.66
N ILE A 58 6.15 -10.38 -8.20
CA ILE A 58 6.03 -10.16 -9.65
C ILE A 58 7.41 -9.99 -10.31
N ILE A 59 8.30 -9.21 -9.68
CA ILE A 59 9.67 -9.00 -10.18
C ILE A 59 10.44 -10.31 -10.24
N SER A 60 10.34 -11.14 -9.18
CA SER A 60 11.00 -12.43 -9.13
C SER A 60 10.43 -13.41 -10.15
N GLU A 61 9.11 -13.49 -10.29
CA GLU A 61 8.44 -14.42 -11.19
C GLU A 61 8.75 -14.11 -12.66
N LYS A 62 8.79 -12.81 -13.02
CA LYS A 62 9.05 -12.34 -14.38
C LYS A 62 10.53 -12.03 -14.66
N ASN A 63 11.43 -12.27 -13.70
CA ASN A 63 12.87 -12.00 -13.80
C ASN A 63 13.21 -10.55 -14.23
N LEU A 64 12.52 -9.56 -13.64
CA LEU A 64 12.61 -8.15 -14.07
C LEU A 64 13.81 -7.39 -13.48
N GLY A 65 14.56 -8.01 -12.55
CA GLY A 65 15.70 -7.40 -11.88
C GLY A 65 15.74 -7.72 -10.38
N ILE A 66 16.62 -7.03 -9.64
CA ILE A 66 16.80 -7.21 -8.20
C ILE A 66 16.62 -5.85 -7.49
N PRO A 67 15.46 -5.60 -6.88
CA PRO A 67 15.22 -4.36 -6.15
C PRO A 67 16.10 -4.30 -4.90
N GLN A 68 16.73 -3.16 -4.66
CA GLN A 68 17.64 -2.96 -3.53
C GLN A 68 16.90 -2.61 -2.23
N ASN A 69 15.66 -2.12 -2.33
CA ASN A 69 14.82 -1.77 -1.20
C ASN A 69 13.33 -1.71 -1.61
N SER A 70 12.44 -1.48 -0.65
CA SER A 70 10.99 -1.43 -0.87
C SER A 70 10.50 -0.32 -1.79
N ARG A 71 11.22 0.79 -1.95
CA ARG A 71 10.86 1.83 -2.95
C ARG A 71 11.31 1.43 -4.35
N ASP A 72 12.45 0.73 -4.41
CA ASP A 72 13.05 0.27 -5.66
C ASP A 72 12.19 -0.80 -6.35
N SER A 73 11.42 -1.59 -5.61
CA SER A 73 10.48 -2.54 -6.22
C SER A 73 9.47 -1.86 -7.15
N PHE A 74 8.91 -0.71 -6.77
CA PHE A 74 8.00 0.04 -7.65
C PHE A 74 8.73 0.68 -8.83
N GLU A 75 10.00 1.08 -8.66
CA GLU A 75 10.84 1.60 -9.75
C GLU A 75 11.11 0.53 -10.81
N VAL A 76 11.38 -0.71 -10.39
CA VAL A 76 11.56 -1.85 -11.29
C VAL A 76 10.28 -2.13 -12.07
N LEU A 77 9.11 -2.10 -11.42
CA LEU A 77 7.83 -2.27 -12.12
C LEU A 77 7.59 -1.17 -13.16
N ASN A 78 7.89 0.09 -12.81
CA ASN A 78 7.74 1.23 -13.72
C ASN A 78 8.69 1.18 -14.90
N SER A 79 9.96 0.84 -14.67
CA SER A 79 10.97 0.66 -15.73
C SER A 79 10.58 -0.44 -16.74
N ASN A 80 9.75 -1.39 -16.32
CA ASN A 80 9.21 -2.46 -17.15
C ASN A 80 7.78 -2.16 -17.68
N ASN A 81 7.32 -0.91 -17.58
CA ASN A 81 6.01 -0.43 -18.04
C ASN A 81 4.80 -1.16 -17.43
N ILE A 82 4.96 -1.76 -16.25
CA ILE A 82 3.86 -2.42 -15.53
C ILE A 82 2.96 -1.38 -14.84
N ILE A 83 3.58 -0.33 -14.31
CA ILE A 83 2.91 0.83 -13.73
C ILE A 83 3.46 2.11 -14.38
N ASP A 84 2.62 3.15 -14.47
CA ASP A 84 3.06 4.44 -14.97
C ASP A 84 3.83 5.27 -13.92
N ASP A 85 4.39 6.39 -14.35
CA ASP A 85 5.21 7.26 -13.50
C ASP A 85 4.42 7.89 -12.36
N GLU A 86 3.12 8.12 -12.57
CA GLU A 86 2.25 8.73 -11.57
C GLU A 86 2.01 7.73 -10.42
N LEU A 87 1.63 6.51 -10.77
CA LEU A 87 1.41 5.42 -9.83
C LEU A 87 2.71 5.02 -9.12
N ASN A 88 3.85 4.99 -9.83
CA ASN A 88 5.17 4.76 -9.22
C ASN A 88 5.45 5.78 -8.10
N LYS A 89 5.27 7.08 -8.38
CA LYS A 89 5.46 8.15 -7.38
C LYS A 89 4.53 7.99 -6.18
N LYS A 90 3.26 7.68 -6.41
CA LYS A 90 2.25 7.45 -5.36
C LYS A 90 2.64 6.27 -4.47
N MET A 91 2.95 5.12 -5.05
CA MET A 91 3.32 3.92 -4.31
C MET A 91 4.62 4.11 -3.51
N LYS A 92 5.64 4.76 -4.08
CA LYS A 92 6.88 5.09 -3.35
C LYS A 92 6.64 6.04 -2.17
N SER A 93 5.66 6.95 -2.30
CA SER A 93 5.25 7.86 -1.22
C SER A 93 4.57 7.10 -0.08
N MET A 94 3.72 6.11 -0.40
CA MET A 94 3.10 5.22 0.60
C MET A 94 4.13 4.40 1.40
N VAL A 95 5.21 3.93 0.76
CA VAL A 95 6.35 3.33 1.47
C VAL A 95 7.00 4.32 2.44
N GLY A 96 7.16 5.58 2.02
CA GLY A 96 7.66 6.64 2.90
C GLY A 96 6.78 6.85 4.12
N PHE A 97 5.45 6.87 3.93
CA PHE A 97 4.50 6.98 5.03
C PHE A 97 4.60 5.81 6.01
N ARG A 98 4.67 4.56 5.51
CA ARG A 98 4.85 3.37 6.37
C ARG A 98 6.02 3.56 7.34
N ASN A 99 7.16 4.04 6.85
CA ASN A 99 8.36 4.23 7.67
C ASN A 99 8.15 5.28 8.77
N ILE A 100 7.45 6.38 8.46
CA ILE A 100 7.14 7.43 9.44
C ILE A 100 6.16 6.90 10.49
N ALA A 101 5.10 6.20 10.07
CA ALA A 101 4.08 5.65 10.97
C ALA A 101 4.65 4.60 11.94
N VAL A 102 5.70 3.88 11.56
CA VAL A 102 6.36 2.89 12.41
C VAL A 102 7.37 3.54 13.37
N HIS A 103 8.18 4.49 12.89
CA HIS A 103 9.32 5.01 13.66
C HIS A 103 9.03 6.28 14.47
N ASP A 104 8.09 7.12 14.02
CA ASP A 104 7.88 8.46 14.57
C ASP A 104 6.40 8.71 14.93
N TYR A 105 5.76 7.69 15.48
CA TYR A 105 4.32 7.69 15.81
C TYR A 105 3.87 8.90 16.65
N LYS A 106 4.74 9.42 17.54
CA LYS A 106 4.45 10.62 18.35
C LYS A 106 4.40 11.92 17.54
N ALA A 107 5.07 11.98 16.40
CA ALA A 107 5.04 13.10 15.46
C ALA A 107 4.05 12.88 14.31
N LEU A 108 3.35 11.74 14.28
CA LEU A 108 2.43 11.41 13.20
C LEU A 108 1.27 12.41 13.16
N ASN A 109 1.29 13.27 12.15
CA ASN A 109 0.25 14.26 11.94
C ASN A 109 -1.03 13.55 11.48
N LEU A 110 -2.08 13.59 12.30
CA LEU A 110 -3.41 13.04 11.99
C LEU A 110 -3.96 13.50 10.62
N ARG A 111 -3.58 14.71 10.18
CA ARG A 111 -3.95 15.21 8.84
C ARG A 111 -3.37 14.35 7.72
N ILE A 112 -2.16 13.81 7.88
CA ILE A 112 -1.56 12.91 6.89
C ILE A 112 -2.34 11.60 6.83
N VAL A 113 -2.72 11.05 8.00
CA VAL A 113 -3.54 9.84 8.08
C VAL A 113 -4.89 10.06 7.38
N GLN A 114 -5.55 11.18 7.65
CA GLN A 114 -6.79 11.56 6.99
C GLN A 114 -6.62 11.64 5.46
N VAL A 115 -5.60 12.37 4.98
CA VAL A 115 -5.33 12.51 3.54
C VAL A 115 -5.10 11.15 2.88
N ILE A 116 -4.42 10.23 3.56
CA ILE A 116 -4.23 8.87 3.04
C ILE A 116 -5.56 8.14 2.89
N ILE A 117 -6.40 8.18 3.92
CA ILE A 117 -7.71 7.52 3.90
C ILE A 117 -8.59 8.07 2.77
N GLU A 118 -8.63 9.40 2.63
CA GLU A 118 -9.54 10.09 1.73
C GLU A 118 -9.05 10.14 0.28
N SER A 119 -7.73 10.15 0.05
CA SER A 119 -7.15 10.39 -1.29
C SER A 119 -6.28 9.25 -1.81
N HIS A 120 -5.61 8.48 -0.95
CA HIS A 120 -4.55 7.55 -1.38
C HIS A 120 -4.89 6.06 -1.22
N LEU A 121 -5.99 5.70 -0.54
CA LEU A 121 -6.42 4.29 -0.52
C LEU A 121 -6.73 3.75 -1.92
N LYS A 122 -7.16 4.63 -2.84
CA LYS A 122 -7.42 4.28 -4.23
C LYS A 122 -6.14 3.88 -4.99
N ASP A 123 -4.99 4.43 -4.61
CA ASP A 123 -3.71 4.13 -5.28
C ASP A 123 -3.38 2.63 -5.21
N PHE A 124 -3.75 1.95 -4.11
CA PHE A 124 -3.64 0.49 -4.02
C PHE A 124 -4.57 -0.25 -5.00
N SER A 125 -5.78 0.25 -5.22
CA SER A 125 -6.72 -0.32 -6.18
C SER A 125 -6.24 -0.13 -7.61
N ASP A 126 -5.71 1.06 -7.93
CA ASP A 126 -5.11 1.36 -9.24
C ASP A 126 -3.87 0.47 -9.48
N TYR A 127 -3.05 0.24 -8.43
CA TYR A 127 -1.95 -0.73 -8.45
C TYR A 127 -2.40 -2.16 -8.71
N ILE A 128 -3.38 -2.68 -7.95
CA ILE A 128 -3.94 -4.02 -8.15
C ILE A 128 -4.49 -4.18 -9.58
N TYR A 129 -5.16 -3.15 -10.10
CA TYR A 129 -5.68 -3.16 -11.46
C TYR A 129 -4.57 -3.32 -12.51
N CYS A 130 -3.43 -2.63 -12.35
CA CYS A 130 -2.27 -2.82 -13.23
C CYS A 130 -1.69 -4.24 -13.13
N ILE A 131 -1.54 -4.78 -11.91
CA ILE A 131 -1.00 -6.13 -11.72
C ILE A 131 -1.91 -7.20 -12.33
N ASN A 132 -3.24 -7.06 -12.19
CA ASN A 132 -4.20 -8.02 -12.75
C ASN A 132 -4.15 -8.10 -14.29
N LYS A 133 -3.64 -7.08 -15.00
CA LYS A 133 -3.43 -7.14 -16.46
C LYS A 133 -2.29 -8.08 -16.87
N LEU A 134 -1.47 -8.52 -15.92
CA LEU A 134 -0.33 -9.40 -16.15
C LEU A 134 -0.65 -10.88 -15.95
N LEU A 135 -1.83 -11.17 -15.40
CA LEU A 135 -2.36 -12.51 -15.12
C LEU A 135 -3.15 -13.04 -16.31
#